data_AF-A0A847ZBU7-F1
#
_entry.id   AF-A0A847ZBU7-F1
#
_cell.length_a   1.000
_cell.length_b   1.000
_cell.length_c   1.000
_cell.angle_alpha   90.00
_cell.angle_beta   90.00
_cell.angle_gamma   90.00
#
_symmetry.space_group_name_H-M   'P 1'
#
loop_
_entity.id
_entity.type
_entity.pdbx_description
1 polymer ?
#
loop_
_entity_poly.entity_id
_entity_poly.type
_entity_poly.pdbx_seq_one_letter_code
_entity_poly.pdbx_strand_id
1 'polypeptide(L)'
;SSGIREMAQLLFEKIQTIKDMLLEIESYDIILLDTGAGISDVVLQFNSLAGLNMIVINRELTSLTDAYAMVKVMHQTFGRKSFGIITNNVADSKEGESIFKNIDTISRRFLGFSLSWLGSIRQDDIVPKSILKQEIPG
;
A
#
# COMPACT_ATOMS: atom_id res chain seq x y z
N SER A 1 -4.23 24.01 22.40
CA SER A 1 -2.87 23.45 22.33
C SER A 1 -2.69 22.15 23.12
N SER A 2 -3.54 21.84 24.13
CA SER A 2 -3.58 20.51 24.79
C SER A 2 -4.36 19.45 23.99
N GLY A 3 -5.52 19.81 23.44
CA GLY A 3 -6.40 18.86 22.75
C GLY A 3 -5.81 18.19 21.49
N ILE A 4 -4.90 18.88 20.77
CA ILE A 4 -4.21 18.27 19.60
C ILE A 4 -3.25 17.17 20.06
N ARG A 5 -2.51 17.42 21.15
CA ARG A 5 -1.58 16.44 21.73
C ARG A 5 -2.33 15.24 22.32
N GLU A 6 -3.44 15.50 22.99
CA GLU A 6 -4.30 14.46 23.55
C GLU A 6 -4.93 13.59 22.45
N MET A 7 -5.36 14.18 21.34
CA MET A 7 -5.88 13.44 20.19
C MET A 7 -4.81 12.57 19.52
N ALA A 8 -3.58 13.10 19.36
CA ALA A 8 -2.46 12.34 18.82
C ALA A 8 -2.08 11.15 19.73
N GLN A 9 -2.10 11.37 21.05
CA GLN A 9 -1.87 10.33 22.05
C GLN A 9 -2.94 9.23 21.97
N LEU A 10 -4.22 9.62 21.93
CA LEU A 10 -5.34 8.68 21.79
C LEU A 10 -5.22 7.85 20.51
N LEU A 11 -4.83 8.47 19.40
CA LEU A 11 -4.63 7.77 18.13
C LEU A 11 -3.50 6.74 18.22
N PHE A 12 -2.39 7.11 18.86
CA PHE A 12 -1.27 6.19 19.10
C PHE A 12 -1.69 5.00 19.96
N GLU A 13 -2.42 5.24 21.05
CA GLU A 13 -2.94 4.19 21.93
C GLU A 13 -3.86 3.24 21.18
N LYS A 14 -4.76 3.75 20.35
CA LYS A 14 -5.65 2.93 19.51
C LYS A 14 -4.88 2.04 18.53
N ILE A 15 -3.86 2.59 17.87
CA ILE A 15 -3.02 1.81 16.93
C ILE A 15 -2.29 0.71 17.69
N GLN A 16 -1.79 0.99 18.90
CA GLN A 16 -1.11 0.00 19.72
C GLN A 16 -2.07 -1.11 20.17
N THR A 17 -3.30 -0.79 20.58
CA THR A 17 -4.33 -1.79 20.88
C THR A 17 -4.61 -2.68 19.66
N ILE A 18 -4.72 -2.10 18.46
CA ILE A 18 -4.94 -2.88 17.23
C ILE A 18 -3.77 -3.80 16.94
N LYS A 19 -2.54 -3.32 17.10
CA LYS A 19 -1.34 -4.14 16.92
C LYS A 19 -1.35 -5.35 17.87
N ASP A 20 -1.68 -5.14 19.15
CA ASP A 20 -1.70 -6.22 20.13
C ASP A 20 -2.80 -7.23 19.80
N MET A 21 -4.00 -6.77 19.42
CA MET A 21 -5.08 -7.66 18.94
C MET A 21 -4.66 -8.48 17.71
N LEU A 22 -3.93 -7.87 16.75
CA LEU A 22 -3.46 -8.59 15.56
C LEU A 22 -2.44 -9.69 15.89
N LEU A 23 -1.65 -9.53 16.96
CA LEU A 23 -0.67 -10.53 17.40
C LEU A 23 -1.30 -11.72 18.12
N GLU A 24 -2.49 -11.53 18.72
CA GLU A 24 -3.23 -12.60 19.40
C GLU A 24 -4.03 -13.50 18.44
N ILE A 25 -4.15 -13.10 17.16
CA ILE A 25 -4.85 -13.87 16.14
C ILE A 25 -3.95 -15.03 15.67
N GLU A 26 -4.07 -16.19 16.34
CA GLU A 26 -3.29 -17.39 16.00
C GLU A 26 -3.97 -18.31 14.97
N SER A 27 -5.25 -18.09 14.68
CA SER A 27 -6.05 -19.01 13.83
C SER A 27 -5.95 -18.73 12.32
N TYR A 28 -5.10 -17.80 11.88
CA TYR A 28 -4.97 -17.41 10.48
C TYR A 28 -3.50 -17.39 10.06
N ASP A 29 -3.21 -17.99 8.91
CA ASP A 29 -1.85 -17.97 8.35
C ASP A 29 -1.49 -16.60 7.76
N ILE A 30 -2.51 -15.85 7.29
CA ILE A 30 -2.35 -14.58 6.60
C ILE A 30 -3.44 -13.61 7.06
N ILE A 31 -3.02 -12.40 7.40
CA ILE A 31 -3.91 -11.26 7.65
C ILE A 31 -3.66 -10.22 6.57
N LEU A 32 -4.73 -9.84 5.84
CA LEU A 32 -4.70 -8.75 4.88
C LEU A 32 -5.21 -7.48 5.54
N LEU A 33 -4.35 -6.46 5.62
CA LEU A 33 -4.71 -5.13 6.11
C LEU A 33 -5.00 -4.24 4.90
N ASP A 34 -6.28 -4.02 4.60
CA ASP A 34 -6.69 -3.04 3.60
C ASP A 34 -6.67 -1.64 4.23
N THR A 35 -5.82 -0.77 3.71
CA THR A 35 -5.60 0.57 4.26
C THR A 35 -6.10 1.63 3.30
N GLY A 36 -6.57 2.75 3.84
CA GLY A 36 -6.90 3.92 3.01
C GLY A 36 -5.71 4.39 2.16
N ALA A 37 -6.01 5.20 1.14
CA ALA A 37 -4.99 5.74 0.25
C ALA A 37 -4.19 6.90 0.90
N GLY A 38 -3.02 7.17 0.32
CA GLY A 38 -2.20 8.33 0.67
C GLY A 38 -1.27 8.12 1.86
N ILE A 39 -0.77 9.22 2.42
CA ILE A 39 0.32 9.24 3.40
C ILE A 39 -0.10 9.86 4.75
N SER A 40 -1.38 9.77 5.10
CA SER A 40 -1.82 10.21 6.43
C SER A 40 -1.16 9.37 7.52
N ASP A 41 -0.93 9.95 8.69
CA ASP A 41 -0.26 9.26 9.80
C ASP A 41 -0.97 7.94 10.17
N VAL A 42 -2.30 7.91 10.12
CA VAL A 42 -3.10 6.70 10.35
C VAL A 42 -2.74 5.62 9.34
N VAL A 43 -2.77 5.94 8.04
CA VAL A 43 -2.46 4.98 6.97
C VAL A 43 -1.03 4.44 7.11
N LEU A 44 -0.06 5.32 7.37
CA LEU A 44 1.34 4.94 7.54
C LEU A 44 1.55 4.04 8.76
N GLN A 45 0.91 4.35 9.87
CA GLN A 45 1.00 3.54 11.10
C GLN A 45 0.40 2.15 10.90
N PHE A 46 -0.77 2.03 10.27
CA PHE A 46 -1.35 0.73 9.93
C PHE A 46 -0.46 -0.06 8.96
N ASN A 47 0.06 0.58 7.93
CA ASN A 47 1.03 -0.05 7.03
C ASN A 47 2.30 -0.51 7.75
N SER A 48 2.71 0.20 8.82
CA SER A 48 3.86 -0.18 9.63
C SER A 48 3.62 -1.44 10.46
N LEU A 49 2.38 -1.90 10.62
CA LEU A 49 2.07 -3.16 11.30
C LEU A 49 2.31 -4.37 10.39
N ALA A 50 2.24 -4.20 9.07
CA ALA A 50 2.40 -5.28 8.11
C ALA A 50 3.86 -5.75 8.00
N GLY A 51 4.04 -7.07 7.82
CA GLY A 51 5.34 -7.65 7.49
C GLY A 51 5.77 -7.37 6.05
N LEU A 52 4.80 -7.30 5.13
CA LEU A 52 4.98 -6.99 3.72
C LEU A 52 3.98 -5.88 3.33
N ASN A 53 4.47 -4.78 2.77
CA ASN A 53 3.63 -3.74 2.21
C ASN A 53 3.42 -3.99 0.72
N MET A 54 2.17 -4.19 0.30
CA MET A 54 1.79 -4.30 -1.11
C MET A 54 1.16 -2.99 -1.56
N ILE A 55 1.70 -2.40 -2.63
CA ILE A 55 1.23 -1.13 -3.19
C ILE A 55 0.64 -1.40 -4.57
N VAL A 56 -0.61 -1.00 -4.75
CA VAL A 56 -1.32 -1.07 -6.03
C VAL A 56 -1.17 0.26 -6.75
N ILE A 57 -0.70 0.23 -8.00
CA ILE A 57 -0.51 1.42 -8.84
C ILE A 57 -1.24 1.29 -10.17
N ASN A 58 -1.83 2.37 -10.66
CA ASN A 58 -2.38 2.47 -12.01
C ASN A 58 -1.36 3.07 -12.98
N ARG A 59 -1.69 3.09 -14.28
CA ARG A 59 -0.84 3.66 -15.35
C ARG A 59 -0.71 5.18 -15.34
N GLU A 60 -1.39 5.87 -14.42
CA GLU A 60 -1.36 7.33 -14.32
C GLU A 60 -0.10 7.81 -13.58
N LEU A 61 0.47 8.93 -14.04
CA LEU A 61 1.67 9.51 -13.42
C LEU A 61 1.45 9.91 -11.96
N THR A 62 0.24 10.33 -11.60
CA THR A 62 -0.15 10.64 -10.23
C THR A 62 -0.05 9.40 -9.35
N SER A 63 -0.56 8.26 -9.80
CA SER A 63 -0.48 6.99 -9.06
C SER A 63 0.96 6.55 -8.79
N LEU A 64 1.86 6.69 -9.78
CA LEU A 64 3.29 6.43 -9.61
C LEU A 64 3.94 7.37 -8.59
N THR A 65 3.59 8.66 -8.64
CA THR A 65 4.13 9.69 -7.75
C THR A 65 3.69 9.45 -6.30
N ASP A 66 2.42 9.16 -6.10
CA ASP A 66 1.84 8.88 -4.78
C ASP A 66 2.43 7.60 -4.16
N ALA A 67 2.57 6.54 -4.97
CA ALA A 67 3.18 5.29 -4.55
C ALA A 67 4.64 5.49 -4.13
N TYR A 68 5.43 6.23 -4.93
CA TYR A 68 6.81 6.53 -4.57
C TYR A 68 6.89 7.39 -3.29
N ALA A 69 6.02 8.38 -3.14
CA ALA A 69 5.95 9.18 -1.92
C ALA A 69 5.67 8.32 -0.69
N MET A 70 4.74 7.37 -0.79
CA MET A 70 4.44 6.41 0.28
C MET A 70 5.64 5.52 0.61
N VAL A 71 6.29 4.91 -0.39
CA VAL A 71 7.51 4.11 -0.18
C VAL A 71 8.59 4.93 0.52
N LYS A 72 8.83 6.15 0.04
CA LYS A 72 9.83 7.06 0.59
C LYS A 72 9.54 7.41 2.05
N VAL A 73 8.31 7.78 2.38
CA VAL A 73 7.92 8.15 3.75
C VAL A 73 7.97 6.93 4.67
N MET A 74 7.47 5.77 4.23
CA MET A 74 7.55 4.53 4.99
C MET A 74 9.00 4.12 5.27
N HIS A 75 9.89 4.32 4.31
CA HIS A 75 11.32 4.09 4.48
C HIS A 75 11.94 5.08 5.48
N GLN A 76 11.68 6.37 5.32
CA GLN A 76 12.28 7.42 6.15
C GLN A 76 11.79 7.39 7.61
N THR A 77 10.51 7.09 7.81
CA THR A 77 9.87 7.12 9.14
C THR A 77 10.01 5.79 9.88
N PHE A 78 9.89 4.64 9.18
CA PHE A 78 9.83 3.32 9.81
C PHE A 78 10.96 2.38 9.39
N GLY A 79 11.91 2.84 8.57
CA GLY A 79 13.04 2.01 8.10
C GLY A 79 12.65 0.89 7.13
N ARG A 80 11.41 0.90 6.61
CA ARG A 80 10.90 -0.16 5.72
C ARG A 80 11.67 -0.19 4.40
N LYS A 81 11.94 -1.40 3.90
CA LYS A 81 12.64 -1.64 2.62
C LYS A 81 12.00 -2.75 1.77
N SER A 82 11.00 -3.44 2.31
CA SER A 82 10.31 -4.55 1.62
C SER A 82 8.96 -4.07 1.15
N PHE A 83 8.84 -3.85 -0.15
CA PHE A 83 7.62 -3.41 -0.81
C PHE A 83 7.38 -4.25 -2.05
N GLY A 84 6.15 -4.72 -2.19
CA GLY A 84 5.65 -5.38 -3.39
C GLY A 84 4.77 -4.43 -4.19
N ILE A 85 4.91 -4.44 -5.52
CA ILE A 85 4.15 -3.58 -6.43
C ILE A 85 3.24 -4.45 -7.30
N ILE A 86 1.96 -4.09 -7.30
CA ILE A 86 0.94 -4.63 -8.21
C ILE A 86 0.57 -3.50 -9.18
N THR A 87 0.69 -3.77 -10.47
CA THR A 87 0.26 -2.82 -11.51
C THR A 87 -1.17 -3.14 -11.93
N ASN A 88 -2.08 -2.20 -11.75
CA ASN A 88 -3.51 -2.39 -11.99
C ASN A 88 -3.97 -1.67 -13.25
N ASN A 89 -5.07 -2.16 -13.81
CA ASN A 89 -5.74 -1.59 -14.97
C ASN A 89 -4.77 -1.41 -16.15
N VAL A 90 -4.03 -2.46 -16.49
CA VAL A 90 -3.10 -2.49 -17.65
C VAL A 90 -3.70 -3.28 -18.81
N ALA A 91 -3.31 -2.97 -20.04
CA ALA A 91 -3.72 -3.73 -21.23
C ALA A 91 -3.15 -5.16 -21.20
N ASP A 92 -1.89 -5.30 -20.81
CA ASP A 92 -1.21 -6.60 -20.70
C ASP A 92 -0.08 -6.60 -19.66
N SER A 93 0.50 -7.80 -19.45
CA SER A 93 1.57 -8.00 -18.47
C SER A 93 2.86 -7.25 -18.82
N LYS A 94 3.13 -6.98 -20.11
CA LYS A 94 4.32 -6.23 -20.54
C LYS A 94 4.19 -4.76 -20.18
N GLU A 95 2.99 -4.18 -20.36
CA GLU A 95 2.70 -2.82 -19.89
C GLU A 95 2.87 -2.74 -18.37
N GLY A 96 2.32 -3.69 -17.62
CA GLY A 96 2.50 -3.76 -16.17
C GLY A 96 3.96 -3.84 -15.75
N GLU A 97 4.75 -4.73 -16.35
CA GLU A 97 6.19 -4.83 -16.08
C GLU A 97 6.93 -3.52 -16.39
N SER A 98 6.55 -2.82 -17.48
CA SER A 98 7.14 -1.53 -17.85
C SER A 98 6.85 -0.43 -16.81
N ILE A 99 5.63 -0.36 -16.30
CA ILE A 99 5.23 0.59 -15.25
C ILE A 99 6.00 0.29 -13.95
N PHE A 100 6.10 -0.99 -13.58
CA PHE A 100 6.89 -1.42 -12.42
C PHE A 100 8.37 -1.01 -12.54
N LYS A 101 9.00 -1.24 -13.71
CA LYS A 101 10.41 -0.88 -13.94
C LYS A 101 10.67 0.61 -13.73
N ASN A 102 9.72 1.47 -14.06
CA ASN A 102 9.85 2.92 -13.85
C ASN A 102 9.98 3.26 -12.36
N ILE A 103 9.05 2.78 -11.52
CA ILE A 103 9.10 3.05 -10.08
C ILE A 103 10.26 2.35 -9.37
N ASP A 104 10.61 1.12 -9.78
CA ASP A 104 11.78 0.40 -9.24
C ASP A 104 13.08 1.16 -9.54
N THR A 105 13.23 1.70 -10.75
CA THR A 105 14.40 2.53 -11.11
C THR A 105 14.51 3.77 -10.22
N ILE A 106 13.39 4.44 -9.95
CA ILE A 106 13.34 5.60 -9.06
C ILE A 106 13.72 5.18 -7.63
N SER A 107 13.14 4.08 -7.11
CA SER A 107 13.47 3.54 -5.78
C SER A 107 14.95 3.21 -5.64
N ARG A 108 15.54 2.48 -6.60
CA ARG A 108 16.97 2.15 -6.57
C ARG A 108 17.84 3.39 -6.58
N ARG A 109 17.50 4.38 -7.41
CA ARG A 109 18.28 5.60 -7.56
C ARG A 109 18.25 6.49 -6.32
N PHE A 110 17.09 6.63 -5.69
CA PHE A 110 16.88 7.65 -4.65
C PHE A 110 16.76 7.08 -3.23
N LEU A 111 16.38 5.82 -3.08
CA LEU A 111 16.20 5.14 -1.78
C LEU A 111 17.25 4.04 -1.56
N GLY A 112 17.95 3.59 -2.61
CA GLY A 112 19.05 2.63 -2.51
C GLY A 112 18.60 1.17 -2.35
N PHE A 113 17.34 0.85 -2.62
CA PHE A 113 16.83 -0.53 -2.62
C PHE A 113 15.82 -0.77 -3.74
N SER A 114 15.65 -2.04 -4.11
CA SER A 114 14.71 -2.49 -5.13
C SER A 114 13.34 -2.79 -4.55
N LEU A 115 12.32 -2.60 -5.37
CA LEU A 115 10.96 -3.05 -5.13
C LEU A 115 10.77 -4.44 -5.72
N SER A 116 9.78 -5.19 -5.23
CA SER A 116 9.41 -6.51 -5.79
C SER A 116 8.22 -6.37 -6.71
N TRP A 117 8.29 -6.95 -7.91
CA TRP A 117 7.13 -7.03 -8.79
C TRP A 117 6.25 -8.22 -8.38
N LEU A 118 5.00 -7.95 -8.03
CA LEU A 118 4.04 -8.98 -7.64
C LEU A 118 3.11 -9.37 -8.80
N GLY A 119 3.16 -8.63 -9.91
CA GLY A 119 2.38 -8.92 -11.11
C GLY A 119 1.54 -7.74 -11.59
N SER A 120 0.59 -8.06 -12.46
CA SER A 120 -0.28 -7.09 -13.12
C SER A 120 -1.72 -7.58 -13.21
N ILE A 121 -2.68 -6.68 -12.97
CA ILE A 121 -4.11 -6.90 -13.15
C ILE A 121 -4.54 -6.22 -14.44
N ARG A 122 -5.10 -6.99 -15.37
CA ARG A 122 -5.58 -6.47 -16.64
C ARG A 122 -6.81 -5.60 -16.46
N GLN A 123 -6.98 -4.62 -17.35
CA GLN A 123 -8.23 -3.90 -17.49
C GLN A 123 -9.36 -4.88 -17.84
N ASP A 124 -10.46 -4.78 -17.09
CA ASP A 124 -11.65 -5.59 -17.29
C ASP A 124 -12.90 -4.70 -17.18
N ASP A 125 -13.70 -4.67 -18.25
CA ASP A 125 -14.93 -3.89 -18.35
C ASP A 125 -16.05 -4.41 -17.42
N ILE A 126 -15.89 -5.61 -16.84
CA ILE A 126 -16.81 -6.18 -15.85
C ILE A 126 -16.61 -5.49 -14.50
N VAL A 127 -15.39 -5.11 -14.13
CA VAL A 127 -15.09 -4.51 -12.81
C VAL A 127 -15.93 -3.26 -12.54
N PRO A 128 -16.02 -2.25 -13.44
CA PRO A 128 -16.91 -1.11 -13.23
C PRO A 128 -18.39 -1.51 -13.06
N LYS A 129 -18.86 -2.52 -13.79
CA LYS A 129 -20.24 -3.00 -13.71
C LYS A 129 -20.52 -3.68 -12.36
N SER A 130 -19.58 -4.49 -11.89
CA SER A 130 -19.62 -5.15 -10.59
C SER A 130 -19.62 -4.16 -9.43
N ILE A 131 -18.82 -3.09 -9.51
CA ILE A 131 -18.83 -1.99 -8.54
C ILE A 131 -20.21 -1.34 -8.47
N LEU A 132 -20.83 -1.03 -9.63
CA LEU A 132 -22.17 -0.43 -9.68
C LEU A 132 -23.26 -1.33 -9.11
N LYS A 133 -23.10 -2.65 -9.22
CA LYS A 133 -24.04 -3.65 -8.70
C LYS A 133 -23.77 -4.06 -7.26
N GLN A 134 -22.60 -3.72 -6.71
CA GLN A 134 -22.11 -4.23 -5.43
C GLN A 134 -21.99 -5.76 -5.38
N GLU A 135 -21.59 -6.36 -6.50
CA GLU A 135 -21.41 -7.81 -6.65
C GLU A 135 -19.97 -8.12 -7.07
N ILE A 136 -19.41 -9.22 -6.55
CA ILE A 136 -18.08 -9.68 -6.99
C ILE A 136 -18.17 -10.10 -8.47
N PRO A 137 -17.24 -9.67 -9.35
CA PRO A 137 -17.18 -10.17 -10.73
C PRO A 137 -17.15 -11.70 -10.75
N GLY A 138 -18.07 -12.31 -11.50
CA GLY A 138 -18.14 -13.76 -11.71
C GLY A 138 -17.31 -14.22 -12.90
#